data_AF-A0A6A2FNZ3-F1
#
_entry.id   AF-A0A6A2FNZ3-F1
#
_cell.length_a   1.000
_cell.length_b   1.000
_cell.length_c   1.000
_cell.angle_alpha   90.00
_cell.angle_beta   90.00
_cell.angle_gamma   90.00
#
_symmetry.space_group_name_H-M   'P 1'
#
loop_
_entity.id
_entity.type
_entity.pdbx_description
1 polymer ?
#
loop_
_entity_poly.entity_id
_entity_poly.type
_entity_poly.pdbx_seq_one_letter_code
_entity_poly.pdbx_strand_id
1 'polypeptide(L)'
;MNIQKTNPMDAGLEALLHRELDTIKEKFISDANHLAVSNLPREGETFSFYWAEHHSKFENLITRINQHLQSDALLFEVRQTTDAANSNKQDLHNSRKELGDALTDHCANMSQPPDYNPAKHMGIKTTVAAIALFEGLYTTPIFSQFGLNWIESAIAASLLAIALSSYYDSVPAVLRRARTPKEKRIVFAIMWLLPVVFFYFIGTGRADYLTQLSQQDGGEGIIYSPGLFIVTSVIMTSIAMLLSLLQPDKETKTKYTNYKTAQRKKKELEAQLEAIEQQIKATDVNSRSTALSAAQIYEYGHTLEQQVISFAKSGFEDYKKRIVTRKTTPFAPSIQEPYPFPFKTNFNYKSTTSNE
;
A
#
# COMPACT_ATOMS: atom_id res chain seq x y z
N MET A 1 6.67 26.15 -1.40
CA MET A 1 7.90 26.19 -2.20
C MET A 1 8.58 24.85 -1.97
N ASN A 2 9.02 24.13 -3.01
CA ASN A 2 9.48 22.75 -2.87
C ASN A 2 11.01 22.77 -2.92
N ILE A 3 11.69 22.62 -1.78
CA ILE A 3 13.17 22.45 -1.71
C ILE A 3 13.63 21.19 -2.47
N GLN A 4 12.70 20.34 -2.93
CA GLN A 4 13.04 19.21 -3.78
C GLN A 4 13.67 19.65 -5.12
N LYS A 5 15.00 19.44 -5.18
CA LYS A 5 15.88 19.36 -6.37
C LYS A 5 16.68 20.60 -6.75
N THR A 6 17.01 21.51 -5.83
CA THR A 6 18.13 22.43 -6.09
C THR A 6 19.43 21.78 -5.66
N ASN A 7 20.35 21.59 -6.62
CA ASN A 7 21.72 21.18 -6.35
C ASN A 7 22.32 22.16 -5.31
N PRO A 8 22.82 21.71 -4.15
CA PRO A 8 23.29 22.61 -3.10
C PRO A 8 24.47 23.49 -3.55
N MET A 9 25.16 23.10 -4.63
CA MET A 9 26.21 23.89 -5.26
C MET A 9 25.71 24.48 -6.58
N ASP A 10 25.23 25.72 -6.50
CA ASP A 10 24.90 26.51 -7.68
C ASP A 10 26.19 27.09 -8.27
N ALA A 11 26.73 26.43 -9.30
CA ALA A 11 27.89 26.92 -10.04
C ALA A 11 27.68 28.32 -10.64
N GLY A 12 26.42 28.71 -10.89
CA GLY A 12 26.07 30.07 -11.30
C GLY A 12 26.29 31.10 -10.20
N LEU A 13 26.01 30.74 -8.94
CA LEU A 13 26.24 31.62 -7.78
C LEU A 13 27.73 31.78 -7.49
N GLU A 14 28.54 30.72 -7.61
CA GLU A 14 30.00 30.82 -7.46
C GLU A 14 30.63 31.68 -8.57
N ALA A 15 30.20 31.50 -9.82
CA ALA A 15 30.67 32.32 -10.93
C ALA A 15 30.28 33.80 -10.75
N LEU A 16 29.07 34.08 -10.26
CA LEU A 16 28.63 35.42 -9.92
C LEU A 16 29.49 36.01 -8.79
N LEU A 17 29.74 35.23 -7.74
CA LEU A 17 30.57 35.62 -6.60
C LEU A 17 31.97 36.04 -7.07
N HIS A 18 32.65 35.19 -7.83
CA HIS A 18 34.00 35.48 -8.33
C HIS A 18 34.03 36.74 -9.19
N ARG A 19 33.08 36.88 -10.12
CA ARG A 19 32.99 38.07 -10.98
C ARG A 19 32.80 39.36 -10.19
N GLU A 20 31.92 39.36 -9.19
CA GLU A 20 31.67 40.53 -8.35
C GLU A 20 32.89 40.86 -7.47
N LEU A 21 33.55 39.84 -6.90
CA LEU A 21 34.78 40.04 -6.12
C LEU A 21 35.91 40.63 -6.96
N ASP A 22 36.10 40.16 -8.20
CA ASP A 22 37.09 40.72 -9.12
C ASP A 22 36.77 42.17 -9.48
N THR A 23 35.49 42.48 -9.73
CA THR A 23 35.03 43.85 -10.02
C THR A 23 35.29 44.79 -8.83
N ILE A 24 35.00 44.33 -7.61
CA ILE A 24 35.27 45.09 -6.38
C ILE A 24 36.78 45.30 -6.22
N LYS A 25 37.59 44.28 -6.54
CA LYS A 25 39.05 44.33 -6.48
C LYS A 25 39.65 45.37 -7.40
N GLU A 26 39.27 45.36 -8.66
CA GLU A 26 39.73 46.35 -9.64
C GLU A 26 39.41 47.77 -9.17
N LYS A 27 38.19 47.98 -8.65
CA LYS A 27 37.78 49.29 -8.17
C LYS A 27 38.59 49.76 -6.95
N PHE A 28 38.76 48.93 -5.92
CA PHE A 28 39.54 49.37 -4.76
C PHE A 28 41.03 49.55 -5.08
N ILE A 29 41.59 48.80 -6.03
CA ILE A 29 42.97 49.01 -6.49
C ILE A 29 43.09 50.35 -7.20
N SER A 30 42.13 50.68 -8.08
CA SER A 30 42.08 51.98 -8.76
C SER A 30 41.99 53.13 -7.74
N ASP A 31 41.06 53.03 -6.79
CA ASP A 31 40.82 54.05 -5.78
C ASP A 31 42.04 54.21 -4.84
N ALA A 32 42.69 53.11 -4.45
CA ALA A 32 43.94 53.14 -3.70
C ALA A 32 45.04 53.93 -4.43
N ASN A 33 45.19 53.70 -5.74
CA ASN A 33 46.19 54.40 -6.54
C ASN A 33 45.88 55.90 -6.64
N HIS A 34 44.61 56.25 -6.85
CA HIS A 34 44.17 57.63 -6.92
C HIS A 34 44.42 58.38 -5.59
N LEU A 35 44.11 57.74 -4.45
CA LEU A 35 44.35 58.32 -3.14
C LEU A 35 45.85 58.46 -2.83
N ALA A 36 46.66 57.50 -3.27
CA ALA A 36 48.12 57.57 -3.11
C ALA A 36 48.72 58.77 -3.85
N VAL A 37 48.33 58.97 -5.12
CA VAL A 37 48.75 60.13 -5.93
C VAL A 37 48.25 61.44 -5.31
N SER A 38 47.05 61.42 -4.73
CA SER A 38 46.44 62.57 -4.05
C SER A 38 46.99 62.82 -2.64
N ASN A 39 47.97 62.03 -2.19
CA ASN A 39 48.54 62.06 -0.84
C ASN A 39 47.53 61.92 0.31
N LEU A 40 46.45 61.17 0.10
CA LEU A 40 45.46 60.80 1.12
C LEU A 40 45.72 59.37 1.64
N PRO A 41 45.34 59.01 2.88
CA PRO A 41 44.84 59.88 3.95
C PRO A 41 45.88 60.91 4.43
N ARG A 42 45.45 62.08 4.88
CA ARG A 42 46.30 63.10 5.53
C ARG A 42 46.68 62.66 6.95
N GLU A 43 47.58 63.41 7.57
CA GLU A 43 47.94 63.19 8.98
C GLU A 43 46.70 63.32 9.87
N GLY A 44 46.46 62.32 10.72
CA GLY A 44 45.26 62.21 11.57
C GLY A 44 44.03 61.58 10.92
N GLU A 45 44.03 61.32 9.61
CA GLU A 45 42.95 60.61 8.92
C GLU A 45 43.17 59.09 8.93
N THR A 46 42.07 58.32 8.95
CA THR A 46 42.09 56.85 8.97
C THR A 46 41.73 56.26 7.61
N PHE A 47 42.21 55.05 7.33
CA PHE A 47 41.85 54.32 6.11
C PHE A 47 40.38 53.89 6.13
N SER A 48 39.79 53.67 7.31
CA SER A 48 38.36 53.39 7.50
C SER A 48 37.46 54.32 6.67
N PHE A 49 37.70 55.64 6.75
CA PHE A 49 36.84 56.64 6.12
C PHE A 49 36.74 56.43 4.61
N TYR A 50 37.86 56.12 3.96
CA TYR A 50 37.94 55.89 2.51
C TYR A 50 37.54 54.47 2.10
N TRP A 51 37.58 53.52 3.03
CA TRP A 51 37.21 52.12 2.77
C TRP A 51 35.71 51.84 2.90
N ALA A 52 34.94 52.73 3.54
CA ALA A 52 33.51 52.53 3.80
C ALA A 52 32.69 52.17 2.55
N GLU A 53 32.94 52.82 1.40
CA GLU A 53 32.24 52.50 0.14
C GLU A 53 32.55 51.07 -0.35
N HIS A 54 33.78 50.60 -0.16
CA HIS A 54 34.17 49.24 -0.54
C HIS A 54 33.57 48.20 0.40
N HIS A 55 33.57 48.47 1.70
CA HIS A 55 32.89 47.61 2.69
C HIS A 55 31.40 47.41 2.34
N SER A 56 30.69 48.49 2.00
CA SER A 56 29.28 48.41 1.59
C SER A 56 29.06 47.49 0.37
N LYS A 57 30.01 47.40 -0.57
CA LYS A 57 29.90 46.47 -1.71
C LYS A 57 30.03 45.02 -1.28
N PHE A 58 30.91 44.72 -0.32
CA PHE A 58 31.02 43.39 0.26
C PHE A 58 29.76 43.02 1.07
N GLU A 59 29.18 43.94 1.84
CA GLU A 59 27.88 43.71 2.51
C GLU A 59 26.73 43.49 1.53
N ASN A 60 26.69 44.25 0.43
CA ASN A 60 25.68 44.05 -0.62
C ASN A 60 25.83 42.67 -1.29
N LEU A 61 27.06 42.19 -1.46
CA LEU A 61 27.32 40.85 -2.00
C LEU A 61 26.83 39.75 -1.05
N ILE A 62 27.08 39.88 0.26
CA ILE A 62 26.51 39.00 1.29
C ILE A 62 24.97 39.02 1.26
N THR A 63 24.37 40.20 1.13
CA THR A 63 22.92 40.36 1.02
C THR A 63 22.37 39.65 -0.22
N ARG A 64 23.05 39.75 -1.37
CA ARG A 64 22.66 39.03 -2.59
C ARG A 64 22.78 37.51 -2.46
N ILE A 65 23.83 37.01 -1.80
CA ILE A 65 23.96 35.57 -1.49
C ILE A 65 22.74 35.12 -0.67
N ASN A 66 22.36 35.88 0.37
CA ASN A 66 21.18 35.58 1.15
C ASN A 66 19.87 35.69 0.36
N GLN A 67 19.72 36.66 -0.54
CA GLN A 67 18.53 36.77 -1.41
C GLN A 67 18.38 35.56 -2.33
N HIS A 68 19.49 34.98 -2.79
CA HIS A 68 19.50 33.81 -3.66
C HIS A 68 19.23 32.51 -2.90
N LEU A 69 19.87 32.34 -1.74
CA LEU A 69 19.77 31.13 -0.92
C LEU A 69 18.59 31.15 0.08
N GLN A 70 18.04 32.33 0.37
CA GLN A 70 16.84 32.56 1.18
C GLN A 70 16.90 31.91 2.58
N SER A 71 17.94 32.21 3.36
CA SER A 71 18.20 31.59 4.67
C SER A 71 16.97 31.57 5.61
N ASP A 72 16.32 32.71 5.81
CA ASP A 72 15.13 32.82 6.68
C ASP A 72 13.96 31.95 6.20
N ALA A 73 13.75 31.86 4.88
CA ALA A 73 12.71 31.01 4.30
C ALA A 73 13.02 29.52 4.49
N LEU A 74 14.30 29.13 4.38
CA LEU A 74 14.75 27.76 4.64
C LEU A 74 14.50 27.36 6.11
N LEU A 75 14.85 28.21 7.08
CA LEU A 75 14.57 27.92 8.49
C LEU A 75 13.07 27.81 8.78
N PHE A 76 12.27 28.69 8.17
CA PHE A 76 10.83 28.63 8.29
C PHE A 76 10.27 27.32 7.71
N GLU A 77 10.73 26.91 6.53
CA GLU A 77 10.30 25.66 5.89
C GLU A 77 10.69 24.43 6.71
N VAL A 78 11.91 24.39 7.27
CA VAL A 78 12.33 23.29 8.16
C VAL A 78 11.47 23.22 9.41
N ARG A 79 11.19 24.36 10.07
CA ARG A 79 10.33 24.39 11.25
C ARG A 79 8.92 23.92 10.91
N GLN A 80 8.32 24.51 9.88
CA GLN A 80 6.97 24.14 9.43
C GLN A 80 6.87 22.65 9.07
N THR A 81 7.87 22.11 8.35
CA THR A 81 7.92 20.70 7.97
C THR A 81 8.09 19.80 9.18
N THR A 82 8.89 20.21 10.17
CA THR A 82 9.13 19.45 11.40
C THR A 82 7.86 19.44 12.28
N ASP A 83 7.20 20.58 12.44
CA ASP A 83 5.96 20.69 13.21
C ASP A 83 4.85 19.87 12.55
N ALA A 84 4.69 19.98 11.23
CA ALA A 84 3.73 19.18 10.47
C ALA A 84 4.05 17.67 10.56
N ALA A 85 5.32 17.29 10.48
CA ALA A 85 5.74 15.90 10.63
C ALA A 85 5.47 15.35 12.04
N ASN A 86 5.69 16.16 13.08
CA ASN A 86 5.42 15.77 14.46
C ASN A 86 3.92 15.61 14.72
N SER A 87 3.09 16.55 14.25
CA SER A 87 1.63 16.44 14.34
C SER A 87 1.14 15.18 13.60
N ASN A 88 1.57 14.99 12.35
CA ASN A 88 1.17 13.83 11.56
C ASN A 88 1.60 12.50 12.21
N LYS A 89 2.81 12.44 12.79
CA LYS A 89 3.25 11.24 13.52
C LYS A 89 2.39 10.98 14.75
N GLN A 90 2.02 12.01 15.50
CA GLN A 90 1.15 11.85 16.67
C GLN A 90 -0.21 11.31 16.26
N ASP A 91 -0.80 11.83 15.18
CA ASP A 91 -2.05 11.32 14.62
C ASP A 91 -1.92 9.87 14.17
N LEU A 92 -0.86 9.53 13.43
CA LEU A 92 -0.58 8.15 13.00
C LEU A 92 -0.34 7.20 14.17
N HIS A 93 0.32 7.65 15.25
CA HIS A 93 0.50 6.86 16.46
C HIS A 93 -0.82 6.59 17.18
N ASN A 94 -1.70 7.60 17.25
CA ASN A 94 -3.04 7.44 17.81
C ASN A 94 -3.86 6.44 16.96
N SER A 95 -3.89 6.61 15.64
CA SER A 95 -4.58 5.67 14.73
C SER A 95 -4.01 4.27 14.82
N ARG A 96 -2.68 4.10 14.92
CA ARG A 96 -2.04 2.80 15.11
C ARG A 96 -2.51 2.14 16.41
N LYS A 97 -2.61 2.91 17.49
CA LYS A 97 -3.07 2.41 18.78
C LYS A 97 -4.54 1.96 18.69
N GLU A 98 -5.41 2.80 18.16
CA GLU A 98 -6.83 2.49 17.98
C GLU A 98 -7.04 1.24 17.12
N LEU A 99 -6.31 1.11 16.01
CA LEU A 99 -6.36 -0.08 15.15
C LEU A 99 -5.77 -1.33 15.83
N GLY A 100 -4.72 -1.17 16.63
CA GLY A 100 -4.12 -2.24 17.42
C GLY A 100 -5.07 -2.77 18.49
N ASP A 101 -5.76 -1.88 19.19
CA ASP A 101 -6.79 -2.21 20.17
C ASP A 101 -7.97 -2.90 19.46
N ALA A 102 -8.45 -2.36 18.33
CA ALA A 102 -9.52 -2.97 17.55
C ALA A 102 -9.16 -4.35 16.99
N LEU A 103 -7.90 -4.58 16.58
CA LEU A 103 -7.41 -5.89 16.15
C LEU A 103 -7.38 -6.88 17.32
N THR A 104 -6.94 -6.43 18.49
CA THR A 104 -6.87 -7.25 19.71
C THR A 104 -8.28 -7.66 20.15
N ASP A 105 -9.21 -6.72 20.21
CA ASP A 105 -10.62 -6.95 20.54
C ASP A 105 -11.28 -7.88 19.52
N HIS A 106 -11.01 -7.68 18.22
CA HIS A 106 -11.54 -8.53 17.16
C HIS A 106 -11.00 -9.96 17.26
N CYS A 107 -9.71 -10.14 17.58
CA CYS A 107 -9.11 -11.46 17.78
C CYS A 107 -9.63 -12.14 19.05
N ALA A 108 -9.84 -11.41 20.15
CA ALA A 108 -10.39 -11.94 21.39
C ALA A 108 -11.83 -12.46 21.20
N ASN A 109 -12.61 -11.80 20.36
CA ASN A 109 -13.99 -12.17 20.06
C ASN A 109 -14.12 -13.15 18.87
N MET A 110 -13.02 -13.57 18.26
CA MET A 110 -13.06 -14.43 17.09
C MET A 110 -13.42 -15.87 17.48
N SER A 111 -14.53 -16.39 16.96
CA SER A 111 -14.91 -17.79 17.14
C SER A 111 -13.81 -18.73 16.64
N GLN A 112 -13.63 -19.88 17.31
CA GLN A 112 -12.75 -20.93 16.81
C GLN A 112 -13.23 -21.46 15.44
N PRO A 113 -12.31 -21.92 14.57
CA PRO A 113 -12.68 -22.52 13.30
C PRO A 113 -13.59 -23.73 13.55
N PRO A 114 -14.77 -23.82 12.91
CA PRO A 114 -15.58 -25.02 13.00
C PRO A 114 -14.88 -26.18 12.28
N ASP A 115 -15.11 -27.40 12.74
CA ASP A 115 -14.71 -28.61 12.01
C ASP A 115 -15.57 -28.76 10.75
N TYR A 116 -15.20 -28.04 9.70
CA TYR A 116 -15.90 -27.95 8.44
C TYR A 116 -14.90 -28.02 7.29
N ASN A 117 -15.01 -29.07 6.47
CA ASN A 117 -14.19 -29.25 5.27
C ASN A 117 -15.03 -28.94 4.01
N PRO A 118 -14.90 -27.74 3.41
CA PRO A 118 -15.68 -27.36 2.23
C PRO A 118 -15.44 -28.29 1.03
N ALA A 119 -14.20 -28.77 0.85
CA ALA A 119 -13.84 -29.63 -0.27
C ALA A 119 -14.53 -31.00 -0.16
N LYS A 120 -14.56 -31.58 1.04
CA LYS A 120 -15.30 -32.84 1.30
C LYS A 120 -16.78 -32.69 0.97
N HIS A 121 -17.41 -31.58 1.40
CA HIS A 121 -18.83 -31.36 1.17
C HIS A 121 -19.17 -31.05 -0.29
N MET A 122 -18.29 -30.35 -1.00
CA MET A 122 -18.43 -30.16 -2.44
C MET A 122 -18.31 -31.49 -3.17
N GLY A 123 -17.35 -32.34 -2.80
CA GLY A 123 -17.23 -33.70 -3.33
C GLY A 123 -18.50 -34.52 -3.12
N ILE A 124 -19.07 -34.53 -1.91
CA ILE A 124 -20.35 -35.22 -1.62
C ILE A 124 -21.47 -34.73 -2.55
N LYS A 125 -21.64 -33.41 -2.70
CA LYS A 125 -22.68 -32.84 -3.57
C LYS A 125 -22.50 -33.22 -5.03
N THR A 126 -21.27 -33.15 -5.52
CA THR A 126 -20.95 -33.53 -6.90
C THR A 126 -21.21 -35.02 -7.14
N THR A 127 -20.86 -35.89 -6.18
CA THR A 127 -21.16 -37.34 -6.28
C THR A 127 -22.67 -37.62 -6.29
N VAL A 128 -23.44 -36.96 -5.41
CA VAL A 128 -24.91 -37.10 -5.39
C VAL A 128 -25.53 -36.61 -6.71
N ALA A 129 -25.07 -35.48 -7.23
CA ALA A 129 -25.53 -34.95 -8.52
C ALA A 129 -25.17 -35.88 -9.68
N ALA A 130 -23.97 -36.48 -9.67
CA ALA A 130 -23.54 -37.45 -10.69
C ALA A 130 -24.38 -38.73 -10.66
N ILE A 131 -24.70 -39.25 -9.46
CA ILE A 131 -25.61 -40.39 -9.30
C ILE A 131 -27.01 -40.04 -9.83
N ALA A 132 -27.55 -38.87 -9.45
CA ALA A 132 -28.88 -38.46 -9.92
C ALA A 132 -28.92 -38.25 -11.44
N LEU A 133 -27.84 -37.71 -12.03
CA LEU A 133 -27.68 -37.56 -13.47
C LEU A 133 -27.59 -38.92 -14.16
N PHE A 134 -26.84 -39.87 -13.60
CA PHE A 134 -26.79 -41.23 -14.08
C PHE A 134 -28.19 -41.87 -14.10
N GLU A 135 -28.94 -41.82 -13.00
CA GLU A 135 -30.31 -42.35 -12.91
C GLU A 135 -31.27 -41.66 -13.90
N GLY A 136 -31.17 -40.33 -14.03
CA GLY A 136 -31.96 -39.56 -14.98
C GLY A 136 -31.70 -39.98 -16.42
N LEU A 137 -30.43 -39.98 -16.85
CA LEU A 137 -30.03 -40.43 -18.19
C LEU A 137 -30.40 -41.89 -18.45
N TYR A 138 -30.29 -42.74 -17.43
CA TYR A 138 -30.68 -44.14 -17.49
C TYR A 138 -32.19 -44.33 -17.74
N THR A 139 -33.00 -43.31 -17.46
CA THR A 139 -34.45 -43.28 -17.66
C THR A 139 -34.86 -42.76 -19.05
N THR A 140 -33.93 -42.19 -19.83
CA THR A 140 -34.22 -41.58 -21.15
C THR A 140 -35.02 -42.47 -22.11
N PRO A 141 -34.73 -43.79 -22.26
CA PRO A 141 -35.48 -44.65 -23.18
C PRO A 141 -36.97 -44.79 -22.83
N ILE A 142 -37.32 -44.71 -21.55
CA ILE A 142 -38.71 -44.83 -21.09
C ILE A 142 -39.52 -43.59 -21.52
N PHE A 143 -38.92 -42.41 -21.45
CA PHE A 143 -39.56 -41.19 -21.95
C PHE A 143 -39.86 -41.26 -23.45
N SER A 144 -39.00 -41.93 -24.22
CA SER A 144 -39.26 -42.17 -25.64
C SER A 144 -40.44 -43.11 -25.90
N GLN A 145 -40.70 -44.08 -25.00
CA GLN A 145 -41.91 -44.93 -25.08
C GLN A 145 -43.20 -44.15 -24.82
N PHE A 146 -43.13 -43.07 -24.04
CA PHE A 146 -44.26 -42.17 -23.84
C PHE A 146 -44.53 -41.21 -25.03
N GLY A 147 -43.85 -41.42 -26.16
CA GLY A 147 -44.06 -40.65 -27.39
C GLY A 147 -43.24 -39.37 -27.46
N LEU A 148 -42.30 -39.15 -26.54
CA LEU A 148 -41.37 -38.02 -26.58
C LEU A 148 -40.26 -38.27 -27.59
N ASN A 149 -39.87 -37.24 -28.34
CA ASN A 149 -38.68 -37.34 -29.18
C ASN A 149 -37.41 -37.44 -28.31
N TRP A 150 -36.26 -37.76 -28.91
CA TRP A 150 -35.01 -37.98 -28.16
C TRP A 150 -34.58 -36.74 -27.35
N ILE A 151 -34.76 -35.53 -27.91
CA ILE A 151 -34.40 -34.27 -27.25
C ILE A 151 -35.30 -34.02 -26.04
N GLU A 152 -36.61 -34.16 -26.21
CA GLU A 152 -37.60 -34.04 -25.12
C GLU A 152 -37.36 -35.08 -24.02
N SER A 153 -37.01 -36.31 -24.41
CA SER A 153 -36.65 -37.38 -23.48
C SER A 153 -35.40 -37.06 -22.68
N ALA A 154 -34.38 -36.47 -23.31
CA ALA A 154 -33.15 -36.03 -22.64
C ALA A 154 -33.41 -34.85 -21.68
N ILE A 155 -34.30 -33.93 -22.05
CA ILE A 155 -34.74 -32.82 -21.18
C ILE A 155 -35.52 -33.39 -19.98
N ALA A 156 -36.47 -34.29 -20.20
CA ALA A 156 -37.25 -34.95 -19.14
C ALA A 156 -36.34 -35.75 -18.18
N ALA A 157 -35.37 -36.48 -18.72
CA ALA A 157 -34.33 -37.17 -17.96
C ALA A 157 -33.48 -36.22 -17.10
N SER A 158 -33.11 -35.06 -17.65
CA SER A 158 -32.34 -34.04 -16.93
C SER A 158 -33.17 -33.40 -15.80
N LEU A 159 -34.45 -33.12 -16.05
CA LEU A 159 -35.37 -32.62 -15.01
C LEU A 159 -35.58 -33.66 -13.90
N LEU A 160 -35.69 -34.94 -14.25
CA LEU A 160 -35.74 -36.03 -13.28
C LEU A 160 -34.46 -36.10 -12.44
N ALA A 161 -33.29 -35.96 -13.06
CA ALA A 161 -32.02 -35.89 -12.33
C ALA A 161 -31.96 -34.72 -11.35
N ILE A 162 -32.44 -33.53 -11.74
CA ILE A 162 -32.52 -32.36 -10.84
C ILE A 162 -33.49 -32.64 -9.69
N ALA A 163 -34.64 -33.25 -9.97
CA ALA A 163 -35.63 -33.61 -8.97
C ALA A 163 -35.06 -34.64 -7.97
N LEU A 164 -34.38 -35.69 -8.45
CA LEU A 164 -33.72 -36.70 -7.62
C LEU A 164 -32.58 -36.09 -6.78
N SER A 165 -31.73 -35.26 -7.38
CA SER A 165 -30.66 -34.57 -6.65
C SER A 165 -31.22 -33.67 -5.54
N SER A 166 -32.27 -32.92 -5.84
CA SER A 166 -32.94 -32.06 -4.86
C SER A 166 -33.62 -32.87 -3.76
N TYR A 167 -34.19 -34.03 -4.13
CA TYR A 167 -34.76 -34.98 -3.19
C TYR A 167 -33.71 -35.50 -2.22
N TYR A 168 -32.57 -36.00 -2.72
CA TYR A 168 -31.47 -36.50 -1.88
C TYR A 168 -30.88 -35.40 -0.99
N ASP A 169 -30.73 -34.17 -1.49
CA ASP A 169 -30.27 -33.02 -0.71
C ASP A 169 -31.26 -32.63 0.42
N SER A 170 -32.54 -32.96 0.27
CA SER A 170 -33.57 -32.67 1.28
C SER A 170 -33.60 -33.68 2.43
N VAL A 171 -33.10 -34.91 2.22
CA VAL A 171 -33.11 -36.01 3.21
C VAL A 171 -32.60 -35.59 4.59
N PRO A 172 -31.42 -34.93 4.73
CA PRO A 172 -30.91 -34.54 6.04
C PRO A 172 -31.79 -33.51 6.72
N ALA A 173 -32.35 -32.56 5.96
CA ALA A 173 -33.20 -31.51 6.49
C ALA A 173 -34.53 -32.07 7.02
N VAL A 174 -35.11 -33.04 6.32
CA VAL A 174 -36.34 -33.72 6.74
C VAL A 174 -36.07 -34.58 7.98
N LEU A 175 -34.98 -35.34 8.02
CA LEU A 175 -34.61 -36.17 9.18
C LEU A 175 -34.29 -35.36 10.43
N ARG A 176 -33.73 -34.15 10.28
CA ARG A 176 -33.48 -33.25 11.42
C ARG A 176 -34.76 -32.74 12.08
N ARG A 177 -35.90 -32.73 11.37
CA ARG A 177 -37.20 -32.32 11.96
C ARG A 177 -37.79 -33.39 12.88
N ALA A 178 -37.43 -34.67 12.68
CA ALA A 178 -37.86 -35.75 13.56
C ALA A 178 -37.16 -35.66 14.92
N ARG A 179 -37.93 -35.73 16.01
CA ARG A 179 -37.43 -35.48 17.37
C ARG A 179 -36.84 -36.75 17.98
N THR A 180 -37.50 -37.89 17.76
CA THR A 180 -37.07 -39.16 18.37
C THR A 180 -36.24 -40.03 17.40
N PRO A 181 -35.32 -40.87 17.91
CA PRO A 181 -34.59 -41.83 17.07
C PRO A 181 -35.49 -42.81 16.31
N LYS A 182 -36.64 -43.19 16.90
CA LYS A 182 -37.64 -44.05 16.26
C LYS A 182 -38.32 -43.33 15.09
N GLU A 183 -38.74 -42.08 15.29
CA GLU A 183 -39.29 -41.23 14.20
C GLU A 183 -38.28 -41.07 13.06
N LYS A 184 -37.00 -40.83 13.35
CA LYS A 184 -35.96 -40.71 12.32
C LYS A 184 -35.84 -41.97 11.46
N ARG A 185 -35.92 -43.15 12.06
CA ARG A 185 -35.89 -44.43 11.33
C ARG A 185 -37.12 -44.60 10.43
N ILE A 186 -38.31 -44.26 10.94
CA ILE A 186 -39.56 -44.35 10.19
C ILE A 186 -39.55 -43.35 9.01
N VAL A 187 -39.16 -42.10 9.26
CA VAL A 187 -39.06 -41.07 8.22
C VAL A 187 -38.03 -41.46 7.17
N PHE A 188 -36.86 -41.97 7.56
CA PHE A 188 -35.86 -42.47 6.61
C PHE A 188 -36.41 -43.62 5.76
N ALA A 189 -37.10 -44.59 6.38
CA ALA A 189 -37.70 -45.71 5.66
C ALA A 189 -38.76 -45.25 4.65
N ILE A 190 -39.61 -44.29 5.00
CA ILE A 190 -40.59 -43.70 4.09
C ILE A 190 -39.89 -42.99 2.92
N MET A 191 -38.87 -42.18 3.22
CA MET A 191 -38.08 -41.49 2.19
C MET A 191 -37.28 -42.44 1.31
N TRP A 192 -36.88 -43.60 1.83
CA TRP A 192 -36.19 -44.62 1.03
C TRP A 192 -37.17 -45.42 0.17
N LEU A 193 -38.38 -45.70 0.67
CA LEU A 193 -39.39 -46.48 -0.04
C LEU A 193 -39.96 -45.74 -1.28
N LEU A 194 -40.10 -44.42 -1.20
CA LEU A 194 -40.63 -43.60 -2.30
C LEU A 194 -39.82 -43.75 -3.62
N PRO A 195 -38.50 -43.55 -3.65
CA PRO A 195 -37.71 -43.80 -4.85
C PRO A 195 -37.66 -45.29 -5.22
N VAL A 196 -37.70 -46.22 -4.26
CA VAL A 196 -37.75 -47.66 -4.57
C VAL A 196 -39.00 -48.01 -5.38
N VAL A 197 -40.17 -47.50 -4.99
CA VAL A 197 -41.42 -47.68 -5.75
C VAL A 197 -41.32 -47.00 -7.11
N PHE A 198 -40.76 -45.80 -7.18
CA PHE A 198 -40.53 -45.12 -8.46
C PHE A 198 -39.63 -45.94 -9.40
N PHE A 199 -38.49 -46.45 -8.91
CA PHE A 199 -37.57 -47.26 -9.69
C PHE A 199 -38.13 -48.64 -10.04
N TYR A 200 -39.07 -49.17 -9.26
CA TYR A 200 -39.84 -50.35 -9.65
C TYR A 200 -40.62 -50.10 -10.94
N PHE A 201 -41.38 -49.00 -11.03
CA PHE A 201 -42.13 -48.63 -12.24
C PHE A 201 -41.23 -48.34 -13.44
N ILE A 202 -40.12 -47.61 -13.22
CA ILE A 202 -39.13 -47.32 -14.26
C ILE A 202 -38.44 -48.61 -14.72
N GLY A 203 -38.06 -49.49 -13.80
CA GLY A 203 -37.40 -50.76 -14.09
C GLY A 203 -38.26 -51.73 -14.89
N THR A 204 -39.57 -51.81 -14.59
CA THR A 204 -40.53 -52.59 -15.38
C THR A 204 -40.69 -52.01 -16.79
N GLY A 205 -40.89 -50.69 -16.91
CA GLY A 205 -41.01 -50.06 -18.23
C GLY A 205 -39.77 -50.26 -19.10
N ARG A 206 -38.58 -50.24 -18.50
CA ARG A 206 -37.32 -50.52 -19.20
C ARG A 206 -37.19 -51.98 -19.65
N ALA A 207 -37.56 -52.92 -18.80
CA ALA A 207 -37.56 -54.34 -19.16
C ALA A 207 -38.49 -54.62 -20.33
N ASP A 208 -39.68 -54.00 -20.32
CA ASP A 208 -40.65 -54.09 -21.41
C ASP A 208 -40.12 -53.44 -22.69
N TYR A 209 -39.46 -52.27 -22.60
CA TYR A 209 -38.82 -51.60 -23.74
C TYR A 209 -37.81 -52.49 -24.45
N LEU A 210 -36.87 -53.06 -23.67
CA LEU A 210 -35.80 -53.88 -24.24
C LEU A 210 -36.32 -55.21 -24.78
N THR A 211 -37.38 -55.76 -24.17
CA THR A 211 -38.06 -56.96 -24.64
C THR A 211 -38.83 -56.70 -25.93
N GLN A 212 -39.48 -55.55 -26.08
CA GLN A 212 -40.14 -55.15 -27.33
C GLN A 212 -39.12 -54.92 -28.44
N LEU A 213 -38.01 -54.26 -28.14
CA LEU A 213 -36.95 -54.00 -29.10
C LEU A 213 -36.29 -55.30 -29.59
N SER A 214 -36.00 -56.25 -28.68
CA SER A 214 -35.42 -57.55 -29.05
C SER A 214 -36.36 -58.38 -29.93
N GLN A 215 -37.67 -58.25 -29.74
CA GLN A 215 -38.70 -58.91 -30.55
C GLN A 215 -38.89 -58.24 -31.93
N GLN A 216 -38.71 -56.93 -32.03
CA GLN A 216 -38.84 -56.18 -33.29
C GLN A 216 -37.65 -56.41 -34.24
N ASP A 217 -36.44 -56.57 -33.71
CA ASP A 217 -35.22 -56.74 -34.50
C ASP A 217 -34.99 -58.18 -35.03
N GLY A 218 -36.01 -59.05 -34.94
CA GLY A 218 -35.97 -60.42 -35.48
C GLY A 218 -35.05 -61.38 -34.70
N GLY A 219 -34.58 -60.99 -33.51
CA GLY A 219 -33.79 -61.84 -32.63
C GLY A 219 -34.63 -62.93 -31.93
N GLU A 220 -33.96 -63.93 -31.35
CA GLU A 220 -34.59 -64.80 -30.36
C GLU A 220 -35.21 -63.90 -29.28
N GLY A 221 -36.51 -64.01 -29.00
CA GLY A 221 -37.24 -63.08 -28.14
C GLY A 221 -36.76 -63.08 -26.68
N ILE A 222 -35.62 -62.44 -26.42
CA ILE A 222 -35.00 -62.32 -25.11
C ILE A 222 -35.91 -61.47 -24.23
N ILE A 223 -36.41 -62.09 -23.16
CA ILE A 223 -37.19 -61.42 -22.12
C ILE A 223 -36.23 -60.86 -21.07
N TYR A 224 -36.19 -59.55 -20.95
CA TYR A 224 -35.36 -58.88 -19.95
C TYR A 224 -36.07 -58.86 -18.59
N SER A 225 -35.35 -59.19 -17.52
CA SER A 225 -35.88 -59.08 -16.16
C SER A 225 -35.72 -57.66 -15.62
N PRO A 226 -36.77 -57.07 -15.01
CA PRO A 226 -36.69 -55.74 -14.40
C PRO A 226 -35.79 -55.71 -13.14
N GLY A 227 -35.50 -56.88 -12.55
CA GLY A 227 -34.80 -56.97 -11.27
C GLY A 227 -33.41 -56.32 -11.27
N LEU A 228 -32.64 -56.47 -12.34
CA LEU A 228 -31.29 -55.87 -12.42
C LEU A 228 -31.34 -54.33 -12.47
N PHE A 229 -32.34 -53.76 -13.17
CA PHE A 229 -32.54 -52.31 -13.24
C PHE A 229 -32.93 -51.76 -11.87
N ILE A 230 -33.88 -52.41 -11.20
CA ILE A 230 -34.37 -52.01 -9.89
C ILE A 230 -33.25 -52.09 -8.84
N VAL A 231 -32.51 -53.21 -8.78
CA VAL A 231 -31.42 -53.39 -7.81
C VAL A 231 -30.34 -52.33 -7.98
N THR A 232 -29.95 -52.02 -9.22
CA THR A 232 -28.93 -51.00 -9.50
C THR A 232 -29.38 -49.62 -9.01
N SER A 233 -30.60 -49.19 -9.37
CA SER A 233 -31.12 -47.89 -8.96
C SER A 233 -31.36 -47.78 -7.44
N VAL A 234 -31.74 -48.88 -6.78
CA VAL A 234 -31.89 -48.93 -5.33
C VAL A 234 -30.53 -48.82 -4.61
N ILE A 235 -29.48 -49.47 -5.12
CA ILE A 235 -28.12 -49.34 -4.57
C ILE A 235 -27.62 -47.90 -4.72
N MET A 236 -27.74 -47.33 -5.93
CA MET A 236 -27.32 -45.96 -6.21
C MET A 236 -28.07 -44.94 -5.35
N THR A 237 -29.38 -45.11 -5.21
CA THR A 237 -30.22 -44.30 -4.32
C THR A 237 -29.78 -44.42 -2.86
N SER A 238 -29.48 -45.62 -2.41
CA SER A 238 -29.03 -45.85 -1.02
C SER A 238 -27.70 -45.16 -0.76
N ILE A 239 -26.75 -45.23 -1.71
CA ILE A 239 -25.47 -44.52 -1.63
C ILE A 239 -25.69 -43.01 -1.61
N ALA A 240 -26.51 -42.47 -2.52
CA ALA A 240 -26.79 -41.04 -2.59
C ALA A 240 -27.45 -40.51 -1.30
N MET A 241 -28.45 -41.22 -0.77
CA MET A 241 -29.10 -40.86 0.50
C MET A 241 -28.13 -40.90 1.68
N LEU A 242 -27.30 -41.94 1.79
CA LEU A 242 -26.31 -42.07 2.87
C LEU A 242 -25.24 -40.99 2.79
N LEU A 243 -24.74 -40.68 1.59
CA LEU A 243 -23.80 -39.58 1.37
C LEU A 243 -24.41 -38.23 1.74
N SER A 244 -25.68 -38.01 1.41
CA SER A 244 -26.40 -36.78 1.81
C SER A 244 -26.46 -36.61 3.33
N LEU A 245 -26.54 -37.69 4.13
CA LEU A 245 -26.52 -37.59 5.59
C LEU A 245 -25.21 -36.99 6.15
N LEU A 246 -24.11 -37.09 5.40
CA LEU A 246 -22.82 -36.49 5.77
C LEU A 246 -22.75 -34.99 5.46
N GLN A 247 -23.82 -34.39 4.92
CA GLN A 247 -23.87 -32.95 4.71
C GLN A 247 -23.95 -32.19 6.04
N PRO A 248 -23.20 -31.09 6.19
CA PRO A 248 -23.07 -30.38 7.45
C PRO A 248 -24.34 -29.58 7.71
N ASP A 249 -24.54 -29.23 8.97
CA ASP A 249 -25.73 -28.45 9.34
C ASP A 249 -25.67 -27.00 8.84
N LYS A 250 -26.84 -26.38 8.70
CA LYS A 250 -26.96 -24.96 8.37
C LYS A 250 -26.17 -24.13 9.38
N GLU A 251 -26.25 -24.48 10.67
CA GLU A 251 -25.49 -23.81 11.73
C GLU A 251 -23.97 -23.90 11.52
N THR A 252 -23.44 -25.08 11.18
CA THR A 252 -22.01 -25.27 10.89
C THR A 252 -21.55 -24.44 9.70
N LYS A 253 -22.36 -24.41 8.62
CA LYS A 253 -22.08 -23.57 7.45
C LYS A 253 -22.05 -22.09 7.80
N THR A 254 -23.03 -21.61 8.58
CA THR A 254 -23.10 -20.22 9.03
C THR A 254 -21.91 -19.86 9.93
N LYS A 255 -21.52 -20.75 10.86
CA LYS A 255 -20.32 -20.56 11.68
C LYS A 255 -19.06 -20.46 10.83
N TYR A 256 -18.92 -21.29 9.80
CA TYR A 256 -17.77 -21.25 8.89
C TYR A 256 -17.74 -19.96 8.06
N THR A 257 -18.88 -19.51 7.54
CA THR A 257 -18.94 -18.23 6.81
C THR A 257 -18.60 -17.05 7.71
N ASN A 258 -19.12 -17.03 8.95
CA ASN A 258 -18.82 -15.98 9.91
C ASN A 258 -17.34 -15.98 10.29
N TYR A 259 -16.76 -17.16 10.55
CA TYR A 259 -15.32 -17.32 10.79
C TYR A 259 -14.48 -16.77 9.63
N LYS A 260 -14.83 -17.12 8.37
CA LYS A 260 -14.11 -16.65 7.18
C LYS A 260 -14.22 -15.13 7.02
N THR A 261 -15.38 -14.55 7.29
CA THR A 261 -15.59 -13.10 7.28
C THR A 261 -14.75 -12.42 8.36
N ALA A 262 -14.73 -12.97 9.59
CA ALA A 262 -13.91 -12.47 10.67
C ALA A 262 -12.40 -12.57 10.33
N GLN A 263 -11.96 -13.64 9.68
CA GLN A 263 -10.58 -13.81 9.25
C GLN A 263 -10.17 -12.80 8.17
N ARG A 264 -11.08 -12.44 7.26
CA ARG A 264 -10.84 -11.37 6.27
C ARG A 264 -10.68 -10.02 6.95
N LYS A 265 -11.56 -9.68 7.88
CA LYS A 265 -11.48 -8.45 8.65
C LYS A 265 -10.18 -8.37 9.47
N LYS A 266 -9.72 -9.48 10.05
CA LYS A 266 -8.42 -9.57 10.72
C LYS A 266 -7.28 -9.17 9.77
N LYS A 267 -7.22 -9.78 8.57
CA LYS A 267 -6.18 -9.46 7.57
C LYS A 267 -6.24 -8.01 7.09
N GLU A 268 -7.45 -7.47 6.96
CA GLU A 268 -7.65 -6.06 6.60
C GLU A 268 -7.08 -5.12 7.67
N LEU A 269 -7.36 -5.37 8.95
CA LEU A 269 -6.81 -4.60 10.06
C LEU A 269 -5.27 -4.72 10.15
N GLU A 270 -4.72 -5.92 9.94
CA GLU A 270 -3.26 -6.14 9.88
C GLU A 270 -2.63 -5.33 8.74
N ALA A 271 -3.23 -5.32 7.56
CA ALA A 271 -2.74 -4.55 6.42
C ALA A 271 -2.82 -3.03 6.67
N GLN A 272 -3.88 -2.55 7.33
CA GLN A 272 -3.99 -1.14 7.71
C GLN A 272 -2.93 -0.73 8.74
N LEU A 273 -2.63 -1.59 9.72
CA LEU A 273 -1.54 -1.36 10.67
C LEU A 273 -0.17 -1.28 9.99
N GLU A 274 0.11 -2.19 9.06
CA GLU A 274 1.35 -2.17 8.29
C GLU A 274 1.47 -0.89 7.44
N ALA A 275 0.38 -0.46 6.80
CA ALA A 275 0.33 0.77 6.02
C ALA A 275 0.62 2.01 6.87
N ILE A 276 0.06 2.10 8.08
CA ILE A 276 0.36 3.20 9.02
C ILE A 276 1.84 3.17 9.43
N GLU A 277 2.40 2.00 9.69
CA GLU A 277 3.82 1.89 10.06
C GLU A 277 4.74 2.35 8.91
N GLN A 278 4.37 2.05 7.67
CA GLN A 278 5.08 2.56 6.49
C GLN A 278 4.94 4.09 6.36
N GLN A 279 3.77 4.66 6.64
CA GLN A 279 3.55 6.11 6.61
C GLN A 279 4.37 6.85 7.68
N ILE A 280 4.50 6.28 8.89
CA ILE A 280 5.36 6.83 9.94
C ILE A 280 6.82 6.87 9.45
N LYS A 281 7.33 5.76 8.92
CA LYS A 281 8.70 5.66 8.37
C LYS A 281 8.92 6.65 7.22
N ALA A 282 7.96 6.78 6.32
CA ALA A 282 8.03 7.74 5.21
C ALA A 282 8.07 9.19 5.69
N THR A 283 7.27 9.53 6.71
CA THR A 283 7.25 10.87 7.33
C THR A 283 8.59 11.19 7.99
N ASP A 284 9.21 10.22 8.68
CA ASP A 284 10.55 10.34 9.24
C ASP A 284 11.61 10.63 8.17
N VAL A 285 11.61 9.84 7.09
CA VAL A 285 12.58 10.01 5.99
C VAL A 285 12.42 11.37 5.33
N ASN A 286 11.19 11.79 5.05
CA ASN A 286 10.94 13.08 4.40
C ASN A 286 11.38 14.27 5.29
N SER A 287 11.03 14.25 6.58
CA SER A 287 11.45 15.29 7.53
C SER A 287 12.97 15.38 7.67
N ARG A 288 13.66 14.24 7.78
CA ARG A 288 15.13 14.20 7.82
C ARG A 288 15.75 14.69 6.52
N SER A 289 15.19 14.33 5.37
CA SER A 289 15.68 14.77 4.07
C SER A 289 15.59 16.30 3.92
N THR A 290 14.47 16.91 4.32
CA THR A 290 14.31 18.37 4.28
C THR A 290 15.30 19.06 5.22
N ALA A 291 15.45 18.55 6.45
CA ALA A 291 16.41 19.11 7.42
C ALA A 291 17.86 19.01 6.91
N LEU A 292 18.24 17.89 6.30
CA LEU A 292 19.58 17.69 5.75
C LEU A 292 19.85 18.61 4.55
N SER A 293 18.87 18.74 3.64
CA SER A 293 18.99 19.66 2.50
C SER A 293 19.14 21.11 2.96
N ALA A 294 18.37 21.54 3.96
CA ALA A 294 18.48 22.88 4.51
C ALA A 294 19.84 23.10 5.19
N ALA A 295 20.33 22.11 5.96
CA ALA A 295 21.64 22.18 6.59
C ALA A 295 22.78 22.35 5.57
N GLN A 296 22.72 21.63 4.44
CA GLN A 296 23.70 21.75 3.36
C GLN A 296 23.68 23.14 2.72
N ILE A 297 22.50 23.70 2.46
CA ILE A 297 22.39 25.07 1.91
C ILE A 297 22.91 26.09 2.93
N TYR A 298 22.65 25.88 4.23
CA TYR A 298 23.17 26.72 5.30
C TYR A 298 24.70 26.71 5.39
N GLU A 299 25.32 25.53 5.31
CA GLU A 299 26.77 25.37 5.31
C GLU A 299 27.42 25.98 4.07
N TYR A 300 26.80 25.80 2.91
CA TYR A 300 27.24 26.41 1.66
C TYR A 300 27.16 27.94 1.72
N GLY A 301 26.02 28.50 2.14
CA GLY A 301 25.84 29.95 2.32
C GLY A 301 26.84 30.54 3.32
N HIS A 302 27.11 29.84 4.42
CA HIS A 302 28.13 30.24 5.39
C HIS A 302 29.52 30.30 4.75
N THR A 303 29.87 29.28 3.95
CA THR A 303 31.17 29.23 3.25
C THR A 303 31.33 30.41 2.29
N LEU A 304 30.30 30.75 1.52
CA LEU A 304 30.33 31.91 0.62
C LEU A 304 30.45 33.23 1.40
N GLU A 305 29.74 33.41 2.51
CA GLU A 305 29.89 34.59 3.37
C GLU A 305 31.32 34.71 3.91
N GLN A 306 31.93 33.61 4.38
CA GLN A 306 33.31 33.62 4.85
C GLN A 306 34.32 33.96 3.75
N GLN A 307 34.09 33.50 2.51
CA GLN A 307 34.93 33.88 1.36
C GLN A 307 34.88 35.40 1.12
N VAL A 308 33.67 36.00 1.12
CA VAL A 308 33.51 37.46 0.96
C VAL A 308 34.19 38.22 2.09
N ILE A 309 33.99 37.80 3.35
CA ILE A 309 34.57 38.44 4.53
C ILE A 309 36.09 38.36 4.50
N SER A 310 36.64 37.18 4.18
CA SER A 310 38.09 36.97 4.07
C SER A 310 38.70 37.84 2.96
N PHE A 311 38.05 37.88 1.79
CA PHE A 311 38.49 38.70 0.67
C PHE A 311 38.45 40.19 0.99
N ALA A 312 37.40 40.65 1.69
CA ALA A 312 37.30 42.05 2.11
C ALA A 312 38.40 42.44 3.10
N LYS A 313 38.73 41.57 4.07
CA LYS A 313 39.82 41.80 5.02
C LYS A 313 41.18 41.84 4.32
N SER A 314 41.45 40.88 3.43
CA SER A 314 42.68 40.87 2.62
C SER A 314 42.76 42.09 1.70
N GLY A 315 41.65 42.48 1.08
CA GLY A 315 41.56 43.64 0.21
C GLY A 315 41.85 44.94 0.95
N PHE A 316 41.42 45.08 2.20
CA PHE A 316 41.74 46.23 3.04
C PHE A 316 43.23 46.34 3.34
N GLU A 317 43.89 45.22 3.67
CA GLU A 317 45.35 45.19 3.86
C GLU A 317 46.10 45.57 2.58
N ASP A 318 45.69 45.01 1.44
CA ASP A 318 46.26 45.34 0.12
C ASP A 318 46.07 46.82 -0.23
N TYR A 319 44.88 47.36 0.05
CA TYR A 319 44.54 48.76 -0.17
C TYR A 319 45.43 49.70 0.64
N LYS A 320 45.56 49.46 1.96
CA LYS A 320 46.46 50.22 2.84
C LYS A 320 47.89 50.18 2.33
N LYS A 321 48.41 48.97 2.04
CA LYS A 321 49.77 48.76 1.57
C LYS A 321 50.05 49.51 0.27
N ARG A 322 49.12 49.49 -0.67
CA ARG A 322 49.24 50.18 -1.97
C ARG A 322 49.33 51.69 -1.81
N ILE A 323 48.47 52.27 -0.97
CA ILE A 323 48.49 53.71 -0.69
C ILE A 323 49.84 54.13 -0.10
N VAL A 324 50.31 53.42 0.93
CA VAL A 324 51.57 53.72 1.60
C VAL A 324 52.76 53.62 0.65
N THR A 325 52.82 52.56 -0.16
CA THR A 325 53.96 52.30 -1.05
C THR A 325 54.09 53.36 -2.16
N ARG A 326 52.96 53.97 -2.58
CA ARG A 326 52.90 54.86 -3.75
C ARG A 326 52.81 56.35 -3.40
N LYS A 327 52.60 56.68 -2.13
CA LYS A 327 52.62 58.06 -1.65
C LYS A 327 54.00 58.69 -1.86
N THR A 328 54.01 59.97 -2.22
CA THR A 328 55.26 60.75 -2.42
C THR A 328 55.66 61.57 -1.20
N THR A 329 54.77 61.72 -0.22
CA THR A 329 55.03 62.46 1.02
C THR A 329 55.67 61.59 2.11
N PRO A 330 56.60 62.13 2.92
CA PRO A 330 57.32 61.38 3.96
C PRO A 330 56.45 60.98 5.17
N PHE A 331 55.22 61.51 5.27
CA PHE A 331 54.27 61.19 6.32
C PHE A 331 53.35 60.05 5.89
N ALA A 332 53.56 58.88 6.48
CA ALA A 332 52.70 57.71 6.29
C ALA A 332 51.66 57.63 7.43
N PRO A 333 50.35 57.54 7.13
CA PRO A 333 49.36 57.18 8.13
C PRO A 333 49.66 55.78 8.71
N SER A 334 49.23 55.53 9.95
CA SER A 334 49.51 54.27 10.64
C SER A 334 48.95 53.07 9.87
N ILE A 335 49.83 52.14 9.48
CA ILE A 335 49.48 50.93 8.71
C ILE A 335 48.73 49.90 9.58
N GLN A 336 48.79 50.05 10.90
CA GLN A 336 48.34 49.06 11.88
C GLN A 336 46.82 49.07 12.14
N GLU A 337 46.04 49.87 11.40
CA GLU A 337 44.59 49.94 11.54
C GLU A 337 43.94 48.57 11.20
N PRO A 338 43.29 47.88 12.16
CA PRO A 338 42.60 46.62 11.88
C PRO A 338 41.34 46.85 11.03
N TYR A 339 40.80 45.80 10.42
CA TYR A 339 39.55 45.90 9.66
C TYR A 339 38.42 46.49 10.54
N PRO A 340 37.88 47.66 10.19
CA PRO A 340 37.12 48.48 11.14
C PRO A 340 35.61 48.23 11.11
N PHE A 341 35.12 47.43 10.15
CA PHE A 341 33.70 47.24 9.90
C PHE A 341 33.22 45.82 10.28
N PRO A 342 32.14 45.66 11.07
CA PRO A 342 31.52 44.36 11.28
C PRO A 342 30.73 43.94 10.04
N PHE A 343 30.59 42.63 9.82
CA PHE A 343 29.71 42.08 8.78
C PHE A 343 28.41 41.56 9.38
N LYS A 344 27.29 41.81 8.72
CA LYS A 344 26.01 41.14 8.99
C LYS A 344 25.95 39.81 8.24
N THR A 345 26.05 38.70 8.97
CA THR A 345 25.95 37.33 8.43
C THR A 345 24.53 36.79 8.57
N ASN A 346 24.08 36.08 7.55
CA ASN A 346 22.74 35.47 7.49
C ASN A 346 22.80 33.96 7.78
N PHE A 347 23.97 33.34 7.57
CA PHE A 347 24.19 31.91 7.78
C PHE A 347 24.95 31.64 9.08
N ASN A 348 24.32 31.98 10.21
CA ASN A 348 24.89 31.71 11.53
C ASN A 348 24.53 30.29 11.97
N TYR A 349 25.46 29.35 11.76
CA TYR A 349 25.36 28.02 12.33
C TYR A 349 25.60 28.10 13.85
N LYS A 350 24.57 28.44 14.63
CA LYS A 350 24.56 28.04 16.03
C LYS A 350 24.27 26.56 16.04
N SER A 351 25.33 25.76 16.21
CA SER A 351 25.23 24.38 16.61
C SER A 351 24.18 24.26 17.72
N THR A 352 23.03 23.68 17.40
CA THR A 352 21.99 23.29 18.37
C THR A 352 22.38 22.01 19.11
N THR A 353 23.66 21.65 19.14
CA THR A 353 24.21 20.63 20.05
C THR A 353 24.79 21.32 21.29
N SER A 354 23.91 21.92 22.09
CA SER A 354 24.17 22.18 23.50
C SER A 354 22.82 22.22 24.23
N ASN A 355 22.26 21.04 24.44
CA ASN A 355 21.32 20.70 25.50
C ASN A 355 21.25 19.17 25.52
N GLU A 356 22.30 18.59 26.11
CA GLU A 356 22.13 17.37 26.91
C GLU A 356 21.45 17.76 28.23
#